data_AF-A0A532TM39-F1
#
_entry.id   AF-A0A532TM39-F1
#
_cell.length_a   1.000
_cell.length_b   1.000
_cell.length_c   1.000
_cell.angle_alpha   90.00
_cell.angle_beta   90.00
_cell.angle_gamma   90.00
#
_symmetry.space_group_name_H-M   'P 1'
#
loop_
_entity.id
_entity.type
_entity.pdbx_description
1 polymer ?
#
loop_
_entity_poly.entity_id
_entity_poly.type
_entity_poly.pdbx_seq_one_letter_code
_entity_poly.pdbx_strand_id
1 'polypeptide(L)'
;MLKNLYIMDENGRLLYSKDFGREQKYDDNLLIGFFTSITNFSREALGTAVKTVNLGENNKLIFVPKQDERLLGAAIVSSNDNNELVTNILKKILQEFIDSYSPDYDTEKIIQEEMEKNIQSNLKGKVISSPIIRVVISWLINGSLIYPLILLSIYATLFIFTAFNLTRFLYGDDLFTKFFPALILLSTGNIIILFLFPNFLFGILSPNRKVAIANSIIHLAVTIILFAYSTEPVFAYIVIGHLPLTLVFSLFFLFVGMRFSSKWFLKK
;
A
#
# COMPACT_ATOMS: atom_id res chain seq x y z
N MET A 1 4.18 -9.05 7.83
CA MET A 1 2.74 -9.04 8.07
C MET A 1 2.41 -9.53 9.47
N LEU A 2 2.64 -10.80 9.83
CA LEU A 2 2.64 -11.23 11.24
C LEU A 2 4.04 -11.69 11.62
N LYS A 3 4.58 -11.20 12.74
CA LYS A 3 5.82 -11.71 13.34
C LYS A 3 5.49 -12.70 14.44
N ASN A 4 4.58 -12.34 15.35
CA ASN A 4 4.11 -13.20 16.42
C ASN A 4 2.59 -13.06 16.55
N LEU A 5 1.92 -14.16 16.88
CA LEU A 5 0.49 -14.22 17.16
C LEU A 5 0.30 -14.87 18.53
N TYR A 6 -0.60 -14.29 19.33
CA TYR A 6 -0.98 -14.76 20.65
C TYR A 6 -2.51 -14.75 20.77
N ILE A 7 -3.07 -15.80 21.33
CA ILE A 7 -4.46 -15.89 21.78
C ILE A 7 -4.42 -16.22 23.26
N MET A 8 -5.09 -15.38 24.05
CA MET A 8 -5.13 -15.50 25.50
C MET A 8 -6.54 -15.24 26.02
N ASP A 9 -6.82 -15.73 27.22
CA ASP A 9 -8.04 -15.40 27.94
C ASP A 9 -7.92 -14.03 28.64
N GLU A 10 -9.01 -13.59 29.25
CA GLU A 10 -9.06 -12.33 30.02
C GLU A 10 -8.17 -12.32 31.28
N ASN A 11 -7.74 -13.49 31.75
CA ASN A 11 -6.85 -13.64 32.91
C ASN A 11 -5.37 -13.63 32.52
N GLY A 12 -5.06 -13.53 31.23
CA GLY A 12 -3.70 -13.59 30.72
C GLY A 12 -3.15 -15.01 30.63
N ARG A 13 -4.00 -16.06 30.65
CA ARG A 13 -3.56 -17.42 30.32
C ARG A 13 -3.37 -17.52 28.81
N LEU A 14 -2.18 -17.97 28.39
CA LEU A 14 -1.90 -18.25 27.00
C LEU A 14 -2.64 -19.51 26.55
N LEU A 15 -3.46 -19.38 25.51
CA LEU A 15 -4.16 -20.50 24.88
C LEU A 15 -3.41 -20.98 23.63
N TYR A 16 -2.87 -20.04 22.86
CA TYR A 16 -2.12 -20.34 21.65
C TYR A 16 -1.08 -19.25 21.37
N SER A 17 0.13 -19.66 20.97
CA SER A 17 1.14 -18.76 20.39
C SER A 17 1.73 -19.35 19.13
N LYS A 18 2.09 -18.47 18.18
CA LYS A 18 2.85 -18.83 16.99
C LYS A 18 3.85 -17.73 16.69
N ASP A 19 5.11 -18.14 16.58
CA ASP A 19 6.18 -17.31 16.06
C ASP A 19 6.36 -17.60 14.55
N PHE A 20 6.28 -16.55 13.75
CA PHE A 20 6.52 -16.57 12.30
C PHE A 20 7.90 -16.01 11.95
N GLY A 21 8.59 -15.36 12.91
CA GLY A 21 9.94 -14.85 12.76
C GLY A 21 10.99 -15.93 13.04
N ARG A 22 12.18 -15.77 12.44
CA ARG A 22 13.36 -16.61 12.75
C ARG A 22 14.37 -15.91 13.67
N GLU A 23 14.18 -14.62 13.97
CA GLU A 23 15.28 -13.75 14.41
C GLU A 23 15.25 -13.36 15.90
N GLN A 24 14.11 -13.43 16.59
CA GLN A 24 14.02 -13.09 18.03
C GLN A 24 12.93 -13.90 18.71
N LYS A 25 13.34 -14.84 19.57
CA LYS A 25 12.43 -15.55 20.46
C LYS A 25 12.16 -14.65 21.66
N TYR A 26 10.99 -14.03 21.71
CA TYR A 26 10.57 -13.29 22.89
C TYR A 26 10.26 -14.25 24.04
N ASP A 27 10.43 -13.78 25.28
CA ASP A 27 9.90 -14.49 26.43
C ASP A 27 8.38 -14.29 26.46
N ASP A 28 7.64 -15.36 26.14
CA ASP A 28 6.19 -15.33 26.07
C ASP A 28 5.56 -14.87 27.40
N ASN A 29 6.13 -15.23 28.55
CA ASN A 29 5.61 -14.83 29.86
C ASN A 29 5.74 -13.32 30.08
N LEU A 30 6.85 -12.74 29.64
CA LEU A 30 7.07 -11.30 29.73
C LEU A 30 6.10 -10.54 28.82
N LEU A 31 5.90 -11.03 27.58
CA LEU A 31 4.95 -10.43 26.65
C LEU A 31 3.52 -10.52 27.15
N ILE A 32 3.11 -11.67 27.68
CA ILE A 32 1.79 -11.86 28.28
C ILE A 32 1.59 -10.87 29.43
N GLY A 33 2.55 -10.77 30.36
CA GLY A 33 2.48 -9.82 31.47
C GLY A 33 2.35 -8.37 31.00
N PHE A 34 3.09 -8.00 29.96
CA PHE A 34 3.00 -6.68 29.32
C PHE A 34 1.62 -6.45 28.66
N PHE A 35 1.10 -7.42 27.91
CA PHE A 35 -0.19 -7.32 27.21
C PHE A 35 -1.36 -7.18 28.19
N THR A 36 -1.38 -8.00 29.24
CA THR A 36 -2.39 -7.94 30.30
C THR A 36 -2.32 -6.61 31.05
N SER A 37 -1.11 -6.14 31.38
CA SER A 37 -0.92 -4.84 32.06
C SER A 37 -1.45 -3.68 31.23
N ILE A 38 -1.14 -3.61 29.94
CA ILE A 38 -1.65 -2.56 29.05
C ILE A 38 -3.16 -2.62 28.90
N THR A 39 -3.71 -3.82 28.72
CA THR A 39 -5.14 -3.99 28.50
C THR A 39 -5.94 -3.59 29.74
N ASN A 40 -5.47 -3.99 30.93
CA ASN A 40 -6.08 -3.62 32.21
C ASN A 40 -5.93 -2.12 32.48
N PHE A 41 -4.72 -1.57 32.29
CA PHE A 41 -4.49 -0.13 32.43
C PHE A 41 -5.41 0.69 31.53
N SER A 42 -5.55 0.33 30.26
CA SER A 42 -6.41 1.06 29.33
C SER A 42 -7.89 0.91 29.66
N ARG A 43 -8.31 -0.27 30.11
CA ARG A 43 -9.69 -0.48 30.55
C ARG A 43 -10.02 0.41 31.75
N GLU A 44 -9.10 0.52 32.69
CA GLU A 44 -9.24 1.36 33.89
C GLU A 44 -9.18 2.86 33.56
N ALA A 45 -8.13 3.28 32.85
CA ALA A 45 -7.86 4.69 32.62
C ALA A 45 -8.73 5.32 31.52
N LEU A 46 -9.14 4.54 30.51
CA LEU A 46 -9.79 5.03 29.28
C LEU A 46 -11.15 4.39 29.01
N GLY A 47 -11.61 3.46 29.87
CA GLY A 47 -12.87 2.73 29.68
C GLY A 47 -12.90 1.85 28.41
N THR A 48 -11.77 1.66 27.73
CA THR A 48 -11.68 0.99 26.43
C THR A 48 -10.39 0.18 26.32
N ALA A 49 -10.39 -0.86 25.47
CA ALA A 49 -9.17 -1.64 25.22
C ALA A 49 -8.24 -0.91 24.24
N VAL A 50 -6.93 -0.91 24.52
CA VAL A 50 -5.92 -0.43 23.56
C VAL A 50 -6.04 -1.23 22.29
N LYS A 51 -6.10 -0.55 21.13
CA LYS A 51 -6.13 -1.22 19.82
C LYS A 51 -4.73 -1.47 19.27
N THR A 52 -3.81 -0.53 19.48
CA THR A 52 -2.46 -0.58 18.92
C THR A 52 -1.43 0.04 19.85
N VAL A 53 -0.27 -0.59 20.00
CA VAL A 53 0.89 -0.06 20.73
C VAL A 53 2.10 -0.04 19.79
N ASN A 54 2.83 1.07 19.75
CA ASN A 54 4.10 1.13 19.03
C ASN A 54 5.21 0.57 19.93
N LEU A 55 5.91 -0.47 19.49
CA LEU A 55 6.98 -1.13 20.26
C LEU A 55 8.37 -0.58 19.91
N GLY A 56 8.47 0.35 18.95
CA GLY A 56 9.76 0.81 18.44
C GLY A 56 10.39 -0.15 17.44
N GLU A 57 11.54 0.23 16.86
CA GLU A 57 12.36 -0.64 15.98
C GLU A 57 11.58 -1.38 14.87
N ASN A 58 10.66 -0.67 14.20
CA ASN A 58 9.79 -1.23 13.16
C ASN A 58 8.84 -2.34 13.65
N ASN A 59 8.49 -2.36 14.93
CA ASN A 59 7.52 -3.26 15.54
C ASN A 59 6.32 -2.49 16.09
N LYS A 60 5.13 -3.05 15.92
CA LYS A 60 3.93 -2.61 16.62
C LYS A 60 3.09 -3.79 17.02
N LEU A 61 2.31 -3.61 18.06
CA LEU A 61 1.39 -4.56 18.63
C LEU A 61 -0.03 -4.15 18.28
N ILE A 62 -0.85 -5.11 17.89
CA ILE A 62 -2.27 -4.93 17.59
C ILE A 62 -3.08 -5.88 18.47
N PHE A 63 -4.09 -5.34 19.13
CA PHE A 63 -4.98 -6.07 20.02
C PHE A 63 -6.40 -6.14 19.44
N VAL A 64 -7.02 -7.31 19.57
CA VAL A 64 -8.40 -7.57 19.20
C VAL A 64 -9.10 -8.29 20.35
N PRO A 65 -9.85 -7.58 21.20
CA PRO A 65 -10.66 -8.20 22.24
C PRO A 65 -11.94 -8.80 21.64
N LYS A 66 -12.38 -9.94 22.19
CA LYS A 66 -13.69 -10.55 21.97
C LYS A 66 -14.37 -10.73 23.32
N GLN A 67 -15.16 -9.74 23.72
CA GLN A 67 -15.72 -9.65 25.07
C GLN A 67 -16.68 -10.80 25.40
N ASP A 68 -17.49 -11.24 24.43
CA ASP A 68 -18.48 -12.30 24.62
C ASP A 68 -17.85 -13.64 25.03
N GLU A 69 -16.68 -13.94 24.46
CA GLU A 69 -15.92 -15.18 24.72
C GLU A 69 -14.79 -14.98 25.72
N ARG A 70 -14.62 -13.76 26.27
CA ARG A 70 -13.54 -13.41 27.20
C ARG A 70 -12.14 -13.72 26.66
N LEU A 71 -11.95 -13.54 25.35
CA LEU A 71 -10.67 -13.77 24.66
C LEU A 71 -10.03 -12.46 24.20
N LEU A 72 -8.70 -12.49 24.10
CA LEU A 72 -7.87 -11.42 23.54
C LEU A 72 -6.91 -12.02 22.51
N GLY A 73 -7.05 -11.58 21.27
CA GLY A 73 -6.04 -11.78 20.24
C GLY A 73 -5.00 -10.66 20.28
N ALA A 74 -3.72 -11.00 20.23
CA ALA A 74 -2.63 -10.05 20.11
C ALA A 74 -1.67 -10.45 18.98
N ALA A 75 -1.19 -9.49 18.22
CA ALA A 75 -0.27 -9.72 17.11
C ALA A 75 0.85 -8.67 17.08
N ILE A 76 2.10 -9.14 17.02
CA ILE A 76 3.27 -8.28 16.74
C ILE A 76 3.48 -8.27 15.23
N VAL A 77 3.53 -7.07 14.65
CA VAL A 77 3.63 -6.83 13.21
C VAL A 77 4.66 -5.75 12.88
N SER A 78 5.01 -5.62 11.59
CA SER A 78 5.88 -4.54 11.14
C SER A 78 5.17 -3.21 11.31
N SER A 79 5.87 -2.15 11.71
CA SER A 79 5.29 -0.81 11.85
C SER A 79 4.63 -0.32 10.55
N ASN A 80 5.13 -0.79 9.40
CA ASN A 80 4.63 -0.48 8.06
C ASN A 80 3.38 -1.27 7.62
N ASP A 81 2.99 -2.35 8.34
CA ASP A 81 1.82 -3.15 7.98
C ASP A 81 0.51 -2.34 8.18
N ASN A 82 -0.58 -2.65 7.47
CA ASN A 82 -1.84 -1.90 7.64
C ASN A 82 -2.60 -2.36 8.91
N ASN A 83 -2.90 -1.45 9.84
CA ASN A 83 -3.57 -1.77 11.11
C ASN A 83 -4.93 -2.43 10.93
N GLU A 84 -5.74 -1.91 9.99
CA GLU A 84 -7.09 -2.38 9.72
C GLU A 84 -7.07 -3.78 9.10
N LEU A 85 -6.14 -4.02 8.17
CA LEU A 85 -5.94 -5.33 7.55
C LEU A 85 -5.55 -6.37 8.59
N VAL A 86 -4.56 -6.07 9.43
CA VAL A 86 -4.12 -6.99 10.50
C VAL A 86 -5.25 -7.24 11.49
N THR A 87 -5.98 -6.18 11.89
CA THR A 87 -7.14 -6.30 12.79
C THR A 87 -8.20 -7.24 12.22
N ASN A 88 -8.52 -7.13 10.93
CA ASN A 88 -9.51 -7.98 10.28
C ASN A 88 -9.04 -9.43 10.15
N ILE A 89 -7.75 -9.65 9.86
CA ILE A 89 -7.15 -10.99 9.84
C ILE A 89 -7.20 -11.61 11.23
N LEU A 90 -6.79 -10.86 12.26
CA LEU A 90 -6.79 -11.32 13.64
C LEU A 90 -8.21 -11.63 14.14
N LYS A 91 -9.22 -10.83 13.76
CA LYS A 91 -10.64 -11.13 14.03
C LYS A 91 -11.09 -12.45 13.40
N LYS A 92 -10.71 -12.73 12.16
CA LYS A 92 -11.06 -13.99 11.48
C LYS A 92 -10.39 -15.18 12.13
N ILE A 93 -9.09 -15.08 12.41
CA ILE A 93 -8.33 -16.11 13.13
C ILE A 93 -8.95 -16.39 14.50
N LEU A 94 -9.30 -15.34 15.25
CA LEU A 94 -9.91 -15.49 16.57
C LEU A 94 -11.31 -16.12 16.48
N GLN A 95 -12.09 -15.79 15.46
CA GLN A 95 -13.41 -16.41 15.25
C GLN A 95 -13.28 -17.90 14.90
N GLU A 96 -12.38 -18.27 14.00
CA GLU A 96 -12.13 -19.69 13.68
C GLU A 96 -11.61 -20.46 14.90
N PHE A 97 -10.80 -19.82 15.76
CA PHE A 97 -10.38 -20.42 17.02
C PHE A 97 -11.57 -20.69 17.96
N ILE A 98 -12.50 -19.73 18.08
CA ILE A 98 -13.73 -19.89 18.86
C ILE A 98 -14.58 -21.03 18.29
N ASP A 99 -14.82 -21.03 16.99
CA ASP A 99 -15.67 -22.01 16.33
C ASP A 99 -15.13 -23.45 16.48
N SER A 100 -13.81 -23.62 16.56
CA SER A 100 -13.16 -24.92 16.72
C SER A 100 -13.01 -25.40 18.17
N TYR A 101 -12.81 -24.49 19.14
CA TYR A 101 -12.37 -24.87 20.50
C TYR A 101 -13.29 -24.37 21.63
N SER A 102 -14.31 -23.59 21.32
CA SER A 102 -15.37 -23.21 22.28
C SER A 102 -16.16 -24.46 22.72
N PRO A 103 -16.66 -24.52 23.97
CA PRO A 103 -16.58 -23.49 25.01
C PRO A 103 -15.43 -23.65 26.01
N ASP A 104 -14.77 -24.80 26.05
CA ASP A 104 -13.86 -25.15 27.16
C ASP A 104 -12.41 -24.70 26.93
N TYR A 105 -12.04 -24.31 25.71
CA TYR A 105 -10.72 -23.79 25.32
C TYR A 105 -9.53 -24.57 25.92
N ASP A 106 -9.66 -25.89 25.95
CA ASP A 106 -8.68 -26.79 26.56
C ASP A 106 -7.39 -26.82 25.71
N THR A 107 -6.30 -26.34 26.30
CA THR A 107 -4.98 -26.26 25.65
C THR A 107 -4.47 -27.60 25.13
N GLU A 108 -4.87 -28.72 25.75
CA GLU A 108 -4.47 -30.06 25.30
C GLU A 108 -5.21 -30.52 24.04
N LYS A 109 -6.39 -29.95 23.78
CA LYS A 109 -7.22 -30.24 22.59
C LYS A 109 -6.89 -29.35 21.41
N ILE A 110 -6.05 -28.32 21.58
CA ILE A 110 -5.67 -27.41 20.50
C ILE A 110 -4.68 -28.09 19.57
N ILE A 111 -5.17 -28.50 18.39
CA ILE A 111 -4.37 -29.14 17.36
C ILE A 111 -3.58 -28.06 16.60
N GLN A 112 -2.26 -28.01 16.83
CA GLN A 112 -1.39 -26.99 16.23
C GLN A 112 -1.44 -26.98 14.69
N GLU A 113 -1.52 -28.15 14.05
CA GLU A 113 -1.56 -28.26 12.59
C GLU A 113 -2.85 -27.68 11.99
N GLU A 114 -3.99 -27.90 12.64
CA GLU A 114 -5.28 -27.36 12.20
C GLU A 114 -5.30 -25.84 12.37
N MET A 115 -4.81 -25.35 13.51
CA MET A 115 -4.69 -23.92 13.75
C MET A 115 -3.71 -23.27 12.76
N GLU A 116 -2.60 -23.92 12.43
CA GLU A 116 -1.66 -23.44 11.43
C GLU A 116 -2.30 -23.39 10.04
N LYS A 117 -3.10 -24.39 9.65
CA LYS A 117 -3.86 -24.38 8.41
C LYS A 117 -4.87 -23.24 8.35
N ASN A 118 -5.57 -22.95 9.46
CA ASN A 118 -6.52 -21.85 9.60
C ASN A 118 -5.84 -20.48 9.53
N ILE A 119 -4.67 -20.34 10.16
CA ILE A 119 -3.86 -19.13 10.04
C ILE A 119 -3.37 -18.97 8.61
N GLN A 120 -2.80 -20.02 8.01
CA GLN A 120 -2.29 -19.98 6.65
C GLN A 120 -3.40 -19.67 5.63
N SER A 121 -4.61 -20.21 5.79
CA SER A 121 -5.75 -19.92 4.91
C SER A 121 -6.15 -18.44 4.98
N ASN A 122 -6.16 -17.85 6.17
CA ASN A 122 -6.43 -16.43 6.39
C ASN A 122 -5.31 -15.51 5.89
N LEU A 123 -4.07 -16.00 5.92
CA LEU A 123 -2.89 -15.29 5.41
C LEU A 123 -2.74 -15.43 3.89
N LYS A 124 -3.26 -16.50 3.29
CA LYS A 124 -3.10 -16.82 1.86
C LYS A 124 -3.67 -15.71 0.98
N GLY A 125 -2.83 -15.16 0.11
CA GLY A 125 -3.17 -14.03 -0.77
C GLY A 125 -3.21 -12.65 -0.09
N LYS A 126 -3.09 -12.59 1.24
CA LYS A 126 -3.00 -11.35 2.03
C LYS A 126 -1.57 -11.04 2.45
N VAL A 127 -0.72 -12.06 2.56
CA VAL A 127 0.72 -11.90 2.67
C VAL A 127 1.25 -11.35 1.35
N ILE A 128 1.76 -10.13 1.44
CA ILE A 128 2.34 -9.35 0.35
C ILE A 128 3.45 -10.21 -0.29
N SER A 129 3.25 -10.64 -1.54
CA SER A 129 4.31 -11.20 -2.39
C SER A 129 5.58 -10.35 -2.26
N SER A 130 6.76 -10.99 -2.26
CA SER A 130 8.06 -10.33 -2.02
C SER A 130 8.12 -8.95 -2.69
N PRO A 131 8.55 -7.89 -1.98
CA PRO A 131 8.65 -6.54 -2.54
C PRO A 131 9.36 -6.49 -3.89
N ILE A 132 10.36 -7.36 -4.10
CA ILE A 132 11.11 -7.49 -5.35
C ILE A 132 10.23 -7.99 -6.48
N ILE A 133 9.42 -9.03 -6.26
CA ILE A 133 8.51 -9.58 -7.27
C ILE A 133 7.49 -8.53 -7.70
N ARG A 134 6.98 -7.73 -6.74
CA ARG A 134 6.04 -6.65 -7.05
C ARG A 134 6.66 -5.52 -7.86
N VAL A 135 7.93 -5.18 -7.60
CA VAL A 135 8.68 -4.23 -8.43
C VAL A 135 8.78 -4.75 -9.85
N VAL A 136 9.19 -6.01 -10.03
CA VAL A 136 9.33 -6.63 -11.35
C VAL A 136 8.00 -6.64 -12.10
N ILE A 137 6.91 -7.08 -11.46
CA ILE A 137 5.57 -7.06 -12.08
C ILE A 137 5.13 -5.62 -12.41
N SER A 138 5.38 -4.67 -11.51
CA SER A 138 5.01 -3.27 -11.75
C SER A 138 5.73 -2.72 -12.97
N TRP A 139 7.01 -3.04 -13.15
CA TRP A 139 7.78 -2.61 -14.32
C TRP A 139 7.46 -3.40 -15.59
N LEU A 140 7.12 -4.67 -15.50
CA LEU A 140 6.62 -5.42 -16.65
C LEU A 140 5.34 -4.80 -17.21
N ILE A 141 4.43 -4.36 -16.33
CA ILE A 141 3.17 -3.73 -16.75
C ILE A 141 3.43 -2.28 -17.17
N ASN A 142 3.90 -1.42 -16.26
CA ASN A 142 4.08 0.00 -16.55
C ASN A 142 5.16 0.25 -17.58
N GLY A 143 6.29 -0.45 -17.51
CA GLY A 143 7.38 -0.30 -18.48
C GLY A 143 6.94 -0.61 -19.91
N SER A 144 6.14 -1.66 -20.10
CA SER A 144 5.55 -1.98 -21.41
C SER A 144 4.56 -0.92 -21.89
N LEU A 145 3.91 -0.20 -20.97
CA LEU A 145 3.00 0.90 -21.29
C LEU A 145 3.73 2.22 -21.60
N ILE A 146 4.98 2.41 -21.16
CA ILE A 146 5.70 3.67 -21.39
C ILE A 146 5.77 4.00 -22.88
N TYR A 147 6.25 3.07 -23.70
CA TYR A 147 6.41 3.28 -25.14
C TYR A 147 5.10 3.68 -25.87
N PRO A 148 3.98 2.92 -25.75
CA PRO A 148 2.74 3.30 -26.41
C PRO A 148 2.14 4.60 -25.84
N LEU A 149 2.33 4.92 -24.56
CA LEU A 149 1.86 6.19 -23.98
C LEU A 149 2.65 7.38 -24.53
N ILE A 150 3.98 7.24 -24.72
CA ILE A 150 4.82 8.24 -25.38
C ILE A 150 4.36 8.45 -26.83
N LEU A 151 4.14 7.36 -27.57
CA LEU A 151 3.68 7.41 -28.95
C LEU A 151 2.31 8.08 -29.07
N LEU A 152 1.36 7.72 -28.20
CA LEU A 152 0.04 8.37 -28.10
C LEU A 152 0.18 9.88 -27.84
N SER A 153 1.06 10.27 -26.94
CA SER A 153 1.36 11.66 -26.61
C SER A 153 1.93 12.44 -27.81
N ILE A 154 2.86 11.85 -28.56
CA ILE A 154 3.39 12.42 -29.81
C ILE A 154 2.27 12.60 -30.85
N TYR A 155 1.44 11.58 -31.09
CA TYR A 155 0.34 11.67 -32.05
C TYR A 155 -0.72 12.71 -31.66
N ALA A 156 -1.08 12.78 -30.38
CA ALA A 156 -2.01 13.80 -29.88
C ALA A 156 -1.48 15.22 -30.12
N THR A 157 -0.16 15.39 -30.01
CA THR A 157 0.54 16.65 -30.26
C THR A 157 0.48 17.03 -31.73
N LEU A 158 0.89 16.13 -32.61
CA LEU A 158 0.84 16.36 -34.06
C LEU A 158 -0.59 16.68 -34.51
N PHE A 159 -1.58 15.97 -33.96
CA PHE A 159 -2.98 16.24 -34.23
C PHE A 159 -3.39 17.66 -33.81
N ILE A 160 -3.06 18.09 -32.59
CA ILE A 160 -3.39 19.45 -32.11
C ILE A 160 -2.68 20.53 -32.94
N PHE A 161 -1.40 20.35 -33.24
CA PHE A 161 -0.66 21.29 -34.09
C PHE A 161 -1.28 21.43 -35.49
N THR A 162 -1.73 20.32 -36.07
CA THR A 162 -2.39 20.29 -37.37
C THR A 162 -3.78 20.92 -37.31
N ALA A 163 -4.60 20.53 -36.32
CA ALA A 163 -5.99 20.97 -36.17
C ALA A 163 -6.10 22.48 -35.91
N PHE A 164 -5.17 23.03 -35.12
CA PHE A 164 -5.13 24.46 -34.81
C PHE A 164 -4.20 25.27 -35.73
N ASN A 165 -3.60 24.62 -36.73
CA ASN A 165 -2.71 25.24 -37.73
C ASN A 165 -1.57 26.05 -37.07
N LEU A 166 -0.99 25.49 -35.99
CA LEU A 166 0.01 26.15 -35.14
C LEU A 166 1.42 26.14 -35.73
N THR A 167 1.60 25.54 -36.91
CA THR A 167 2.87 25.48 -37.64
C THR A 167 3.15 26.72 -38.50
N ARG A 168 2.20 27.66 -38.59
CA ARG A 168 2.35 28.93 -39.32
C ARG A 168 2.84 30.06 -38.40
N PHE A 169 3.34 31.15 -38.97
CA PHE A 169 3.66 32.36 -38.22
C PHE A 169 2.42 32.86 -37.47
N LEU A 170 2.50 32.84 -36.14
CA LEU A 170 1.45 33.31 -35.24
C LEU A 170 1.59 34.81 -35.03
N TYR A 171 0.50 35.57 -35.23
CA TYR A 171 0.43 36.98 -34.84
C TYR A 171 0.10 37.09 -33.33
N GLY A 172 0.34 38.26 -32.73
CA GLY A 172 0.24 38.46 -31.28
C GLY A 172 -1.07 37.95 -30.63
N ASP A 173 -2.21 38.16 -31.29
CA ASP A 173 -3.51 37.70 -30.78
C ASP A 173 -3.69 36.17 -30.89
N ASP A 174 -3.09 35.53 -31.89
CA ASP A 174 -3.14 34.07 -32.06
C ASP A 174 -2.31 33.34 -30.99
N LEU A 175 -1.30 34.00 -30.41
CA LEU A 175 -0.53 33.43 -29.30
C LEU A 175 -1.43 33.18 -28.08
N PHE A 176 -2.25 34.16 -27.69
CA PHE A 176 -3.09 34.08 -26.51
C PHE A 176 -4.39 33.30 -26.73
N THR A 177 -4.96 33.37 -27.93
CA THR A 177 -6.26 32.76 -28.20
C THR A 177 -6.18 31.31 -28.69
N LYS A 178 -5.05 30.90 -29.29
CA LYS A 178 -4.89 29.57 -29.89
C LYS A 178 -3.69 28.82 -29.33
N PHE A 179 -2.50 29.42 -29.37
CA PHE A 179 -1.26 28.71 -29.04
C PHE A 179 -1.15 28.36 -27.54
N PHE A 180 -1.27 29.34 -26.64
CA PHE A 180 -1.18 29.07 -25.20
C PHE A 180 -2.27 28.12 -24.69
N PRO A 181 -3.56 28.27 -25.07
CA PRO A 181 -4.59 27.30 -24.70
C PRO A 181 -4.29 25.88 -25.20
N ALA A 182 -3.82 25.73 -26.45
CA ALA A 182 -3.43 24.44 -27.01
C ALA A 182 -2.23 23.83 -26.25
N LEU A 183 -1.24 24.66 -25.89
CA LEU A 183 -0.09 24.25 -25.09
C LEU A 183 -0.51 23.79 -23.69
N ILE A 184 -1.42 24.51 -23.03
CA ILE A 184 -1.97 24.12 -21.72
C ILE A 184 -2.74 22.81 -21.82
N LEU A 185 -3.60 22.66 -22.84
CA LEU A 185 -4.36 21.42 -23.06
C LEU A 185 -3.43 20.22 -23.28
N LEU A 186 -2.43 20.39 -24.16
CA LEU A 186 -1.39 19.38 -24.39
C LEU A 186 -0.67 19.03 -23.10
N SER A 187 -0.16 20.04 -22.39
CA SER A 187 0.58 19.84 -21.13
C SER A 187 -0.24 19.04 -20.12
N THR A 188 -1.51 19.38 -19.95
CA THR A 188 -2.42 18.72 -19.01
C THR A 188 -2.68 17.28 -19.42
N GLY A 189 -2.98 17.05 -20.69
CA GLY A 189 -3.21 15.70 -21.23
C GLY A 189 -1.99 14.79 -21.05
N ASN A 190 -0.80 15.30 -21.34
CA ASN A 190 0.45 14.57 -21.15
C ASN A 190 0.74 14.23 -19.70
N ILE A 191 0.55 15.21 -18.80
CA ILE A 191 0.71 14.99 -17.37
C ILE A 191 -0.19 13.82 -16.94
N ILE A 192 -1.46 13.83 -17.36
CA ILE A 192 -2.42 12.77 -17.01
C ILE A 192 -1.97 11.40 -17.54
N ILE A 193 -1.69 11.31 -18.84
CA ILE A 193 -1.43 10.05 -19.55
C ILE A 193 -0.09 9.44 -19.13
N LEU A 194 0.96 10.25 -19.03
CA LEU A 194 2.34 9.77 -18.85
C LEU A 194 2.75 9.68 -17.38
N PHE A 195 2.10 10.43 -16.50
CA PHE A 195 2.50 10.52 -15.10
C PHE A 195 1.39 10.10 -14.14
N LEU A 196 0.17 10.64 -14.23
CA LEU A 196 -0.86 10.30 -13.24
C LEU A 196 -1.28 8.84 -13.35
N PHE A 197 -1.59 8.37 -14.56
CA PHE A 197 -2.06 6.99 -14.77
C PHE A 197 -0.99 5.93 -14.39
N PRO A 198 0.28 6.02 -14.85
CA PRO A 198 1.30 5.06 -14.45
C PRO A 198 1.62 5.09 -12.94
N ASN A 199 1.64 6.27 -12.33
CA ASN A 199 1.87 6.39 -10.87
C ASN A 199 0.71 5.83 -10.05
N PHE A 200 -0.53 5.99 -10.51
CA PHE A 200 -1.67 5.31 -9.90
C PHE A 200 -1.51 3.79 -9.96
N LEU A 201 -1.10 3.23 -11.10
CA LEU A 201 -0.82 1.80 -11.25
C LEU A 201 0.34 1.34 -10.35
N PHE A 202 1.42 2.10 -10.26
CA PHE A 202 2.50 1.80 -9.31
C PHE A 202 2.00 1.76 -7.88
N GLY A 203 1.12 2.69 -7.48
CA GLY A 203 0.51 2.71 -6.16
C GLY A 203 -0.36 1.47 -5.90
N ILE A 204 -1.08 0.98 -6.93
CA ILE A 204 -1.89 -0.24 -6.81
C ILE A 204 -1.00 -1.47 -6.61
N LEU A 205 0.03 -1.60 -7.44
CA LEU A 205 0.86 -2.80 -7.55
C LEU A 205 1.91 -2.89 -6.43
N SER A 206 2.42 -1.74 -5.98
CA SER A 206 3.46 -1.62 -4.95
C SER A 206 2.91 -0.89 -3.70
N PRO A 207 2.22 -1.58 -2.78
CA PRO A 207 1.68 -0.96 -1.56
C PRO A 207 2.77 -0.53 -0.55
N ASN A 208 4.01 -0.96 -0.72
CA ASN A 208 5.13 -0.45 0.07
C ASN A 208 5.49 0.96 -0.39
N ARG A 209 5.24 1.96 0.46
CA ARG A 209 5.47 3.38 0.19
C ARG A 209 6.87 3.70 -0.32
N LYS A 210 7.93 3.13 0.27
CA LYS A 210 9.32 3.42 -0.13
C LYS A 210 9.59 2.93 -1.55
N VAL A 211 9.15 1.70 -1.84
CA VAL A 211 9.30 1.06 -3.15
C VAL A 211 8.46 1.77 -4.21
N ALA A 212 7.24 2.15 -3.88
CA ALA A 212 6.33 2.88 -4.76
C ALA A 212 6.92 4.24 -5.17
N ILE A 213 7.48 4.99 -4.20
CA ILE A 213 8.13 6.28 -4.46
C ILE A 213 9.38 6.09 -5.32
N ALA A 214 10.21 5.08 -5.03
CA ALA A 214 11.39 4.80 -5.85
C ALA A 214 11.00 4.49 -7.31
N ASN A 215 10.00 3.64 -7.52
CA ASN A 215 9.48 3.33 -8.86
C ASN A 215 8.92 4.58 -9.57
N SER A 216 8.22 5.44 -8.85
CA SER A 216 7.71 6.72 -9.37
C SER A 216 8.83 7.63 -9.87
N ILE A 217 9.92 7.75 -9.09
CA ILE A 217 11.09 8.57 -9.46
C ILE A 217 11.83 7.97 -10.67
N ILE A 218 12.04 6.65 -10.67
CA ILE A 218 12.68 5.96 -11.79
C ILE A 218 11.83 6.12 -13.06
N HIS A 219 10.51 5.97 -12.96
CA HIS A 219 9.58 6.19 -14.08
C HIS A 219 9.66 7.63 -14.60
N LEU A 220 9.67 8.63 -13.72
CA LEU A 220 9.86 10.02 -14.10
C LEU A 220 11.17 10.21 -14.88
N ALA A 221 12.29 9.68 -14.38
CA ALA A 221 13.60 9.77 -15.02
C ALA A 221 13.64 9.08 -16.39
N VAL A 222 13.15 7.83 -16.48
CA VAL A 222 13.08 7.07 -17.74
C VAL A 222 12.21 7.79 -18.76
N THR A 223 11.06 8.31 -18.32
CA THR A 223 10.14 9.06 -19.19
C THR A 223 10.84 10.31 -19.74
N ILE A 224 11.48 11.12 -18.88
CA ILE A 224 12.24 12.31 -19.31
C ILE A 224 13.36 11.94 -20.30
N ILE A 225 14.11 10.87 -20.04
CA ILE A 225 15.20 10.42 -20.94
C ILE A 225 14.63 10.00 -22.30
N LEU A 226 13.62 9.13 -22.33
CA LEU A 226 13.00 8.69 -23.57
C LEU A 226 12.42 9.85 -24.37
N PHE A 227 11.88 10.87 -23.69
CA PHE A 227 11.40 12.09 -24.34
C PHE A 227 12.51 12.98 -24.88
N ALA A 228 13.65 13.10 -24.17
CA ALA A 228 14.80 13.84 -24.69
C ALA A 228 15.31 13.24 -26.02
N TYR A 229 15.11 11.94 -26.22
CA TYR A 229 15.41 11.25 -27.49
C TYR A 229 14.32 11.39 -28.57
N SER A 230 13.11 11.85 -28.25
CA SER A 230 11.96 11.79 -29.18
C SER A 230 11.89 12.94 -30.21
N THR A 231 13.00 13.62 -30.50
CA THR A 231 13.17 14.64 -31.57
C THR A 231 12.24 15.88 -31.56
N GLU A 232 11.26 16.00 -30.65
CA GLU A 232 10.30 17.11 -30.60
C GLU A 232 10.57 18.09 -29.42
N PRO A 233 11.37 19.17 -29.63
CA PRO A 233 11.89 20.02 -28.56
C PRO A 233 10.82 20.85 -27.83
N VAL A 234 9.73 21.25 -28.52
CA VAL A 234 8.62 22.03 -27.92
C VAL A 234 7.99 21.28 -26.73
N PHE A 235 8.06 19.95 -26.77
CA PHE A 235 7.48 19.09 -25.75
C PHE A 235 8.34 18.94 -24.50
N ALA A 236 9.66 18.92 -24.66
CA ALA A 236 10.58 18.91 -23.54
C ALA A 236 10.36 20.16 -22.66
N TYR A 237 10.11 21.32 -23.26
CA TYR A 237 9.78 22.55 -22.54
C TYR A 237 8.49 22.46 -21.73
N ILE A 238 7.46 21.79 -22.27
CA ILE A 238 6.19 21.60 -21.57
C ILE A 238 6.39 20.75 -20.31
N VAL A 239 7.10 19.63 -20.43
CA VAL A 239 7.34 18.69 -19.31
C VAL A 239 8.29 19.29 -18.28
N ILE A 240 9.37 19.96 -18.71
CA ILE A 240 10.33 20.62 -17.81
C ILE A 240 9.67 21.82 -17.11
N GLY A 241 8.90 22.63 -17.84
CA GLY A 241 8.20 23.79 -17.28
C GLY A 241 7.16 23.43 -16.22
N HIS A 242 6.54 22.25 -16.33
CA HIS A 242 5.55 21.76 -15.37
C HIS A 242 6.10 20.68 -14.43
N LEU A 243 7.41 20.43 -14.40
CA LEU A 243 8.03 19.35 -13.64
C LEU A 243 7.68 19.35 -12.14
N PRO A 244 7.63 20.51 -11.44
CA PRO A 244 7.19 20.54 -10.05
C PRO A 244 5.75 20.05 -9.88
N LEU A 245 4.85 20.48 -10.76
CA LEU A 245 3.45 20.10 -10.74
C LEU A 245 3.27 18.60 -11.06
N THR A 246 4.00 18.12 -12.06
CA THR A 246 4.04 16.70 -12.44
C THR A 246 4.49 15.83 -11.27
N LEU A 247 5.52 16.25 -10.53
CA LEU A 247 6.02 15.52 -9.37
C LEU A 247 4.99 15.47 -8.23
N VAL A 248 4.35 16.61 -7.91
CA VAL A 248 3.30 16.68 -6.89
C VAL A 248 2.12 15.76 -7.25
N PHE A 249 1.60 15.85 -8.46
CA PHE A 249 0.48 14.99 -8.87
C PHE A 249 0.86 13.52 -8.99
N SER A 250 2.08 13.20 -9.42
CA SER A 250 2.58 11.83 -9.46
C SER A 250 2.56 11.19 -8.07
N LEU A 251 3.07 11.90 -7.06
CA LEU A 251 3.06 11.44 -5.66
C LEU A 251 1.64 11.34 -5.10
N PHE A 252 0.76 12.28 -5.46
CA PHE A 252 -0.64 12.24 -5.05
C PHE A 252 -1.35 11.00 -5.63
N PHE A 253 -1.25 10.75 -6.94
CA PHE A 253 -1.90 9.59 -7.56
C PHE A 253 -1.28 8.26 -7.13
N LEU A 254 0.03 8.23 -6.86
CA LEU A 254 0.69 7.10 -6.20
C LEU A 254 0.02 6.80 -4.85
N PHE A 255 -0.23 7.82 -4.04
CA PHE A 255 -0.91 7.67 -2.74
C PHE A 255 -2.36 7.20 -2.88
N VAL A 256 -3.10 7.76 -3.84
CA VAL A 256 -4.48 7.30 -4.14
C VAL A 256 -4.48 5.82 -4.55
N GLY A 257 -3.55 5.39 -5.41
CA GLY A 257 -3.39 3.99 -5.81
C GLY A 257 -3.08 3.07 -4.63
N MET A 258 -2.18 3.48 -3.72
CA MET A 258 -1.87 2.70 -2.51
C MET A 258 -3.08 2.56 -1.57
N ARG A 259 -3.84 3.64 -1.38
CA ARG A 259 -5.10 3.63 -0.61
C ARG A 259 -6.14 2.71 -1.25
N PHE A 260 -6.27 2.75 -2.58
CA PHE A 260 -7.20 1.91 -3.32
C PHE A 260 -6.84 0.43 -3.19
N SER A 261 -5.56 0.08 -3.38
CA SER A 261 -5.04 -1.28 -3.19
C SER A 261 -5.37 -1.80 -1.79
N SER A 262 -5.09 -1.00 -0.76
CA SER A 262 -5.37 -1.35 0.64
C SER A 262 -6.87 -1.65 0.85
N LYS A 263 -7.78 -0.81 0.33
CA LYS A 263 -9.23 -1.06 0.42
C LYS A 263 -9.68 -2.29 -0.35
N TRP A 264 -9.08 -2.57 -1.50
CA TRP A 264 -9.42 -3.74 -2.30
C TRP A 264 -9.00 -5.05 -1.61
N PHE A 265 -7.83 -5.07 -0.97
CA PHE A 265 -7.38 -6.19 -0.14
C PHE A 265 -8.25 -6.40 1.12
N LEU A 266 -8.91 -5.36 1.64
CA LEU A 266 -9.82 -5.46 2.77
C LEU A 266 -11.18 -6.09 2.42
N LYS A 267 -11.61 -6.02 1.16
CA LYS A 267 -12.89 -6.57 0.70
C LYS A 267 -12.84 -8.06 0.29
N LYS A 268 -11.64 -8.64 0.14
CA LYS A 268 -11.42 -10.07 -0.13
C LYS A 268 -11.03 -10.80 1.17
#